data_AF-A0A932KW33-F1
#
_entry.id   AF-A0A932KW33-F1
#
_cell.length_a   1.000
_cell.length_b   1.000
_cell.length_c   1.000
_cell.angle_alpha   90.00
_cell.angle_beta   90.00
_cell.angle_gamma   90.00
#
_symmetry.space_group_name_H-M   'P 1'
#
loop_
_entity.id
_entity.type
_entity.pdbx_description
1 polymer ?
#
loop_
_entity_poly.entity_id
_entity_poly.type
_entity_poly.pdbx_seq_one_letter_code
_entity_poly.pdbx_strand_id
1 'polypeptide(L)'
;MNVMGAKAREDLSSIISSAMADGDFEAAAMAGQAQEALMLTRLQASRFMARPSQKLADSVKERLAVFVKLARPLEARLHNPARKRLAGEVGALTETYAVAFDQVVEATLTVDKLVNEIMRDEARDIAKLSDDTRTSQLAALDSIKHDTVSSMNSALSLAVTLSVGAFVVGLALAGLIAGSIVKPVVSMTETMTRLAGGDKSVTIPATDNKDEIGEMARSVQIFKEGLIQAERLEQEARAEQEREVARGRKRELLTADFDVMIRRVIAKVDSTVQNVHTTSTSLHAAAEQTSRQSAAVAAAAEEASSNIQTVASAAEELGASTHEISRRVQDTTRITQEAVDGVQTADSTIEGLSAAAQKIG
;
A
#
# COMPACT_ATOMS: atom_id res chain seq x y z
N MET A 1 113.61 -11.82 -20.43
CA MET A 1 114.04 -13.24 -20.54
C MET A 1 114.45 -13.68 -21.94
N ASN A 2 113.61 -13.54 -22.98
CA ASN A 2 113.95 -14.05 -24.32
C ASN A 2 115.16 -13.35 -24.95
N VAL A 3 115.26 -12.02 -24.79
CA VAL A 3 116.37 -11.19 -25.30
C VAL A 3 117.70 -11.54 -24.64
N MET A 4 117.72 -11.71 -23.31
CA MET A 4 118.92 -12.06 -22.54
C MET A 4 119.47 -13.44 -22.92
N GLY A 5 118.60 -14.45 -23.01
CA GLY A 5 119.01 -15.79 -23.42
C GLY A 5 119.40 -15.91 -24.89
N ALA A 6 118.87 -15.04 -25.77
CA ALA A 6 119.30 -14.95 -27.16
C ALA A 6 120.69 -14.33 -27.28
N LYS A 7 120.96 -13.26 -26.51
CA LYS A 7 122.25 -12.58 -26.48
C LYS A 7 123.36 -13.47 -25.90
N ALA A 8 123.12 -14.12 -24.76
CA ALA A 8 124.08 -15.06 -24.17
C ALA A 8 124.44 -16.23 -25.12
N ARG A 9 123.47 -16.71 -25.92
CA ARG A 9 123.73 -17.72 -26.97
C ARG A 9 124.61 -17.16 -28.10
N GLU A 10 124.36 -15.93 -28.53
CA GLU A 10 125.16 -15.26 -29.56
C GLU A 10 126.61 -15.03 -29.10
N ASP A 11 126.80 -14.63 -27.85
CA ASP A 11 128.12 -14.41 -27.25
C ASP A 11 128.90 -15.72 -27.12
N LEU A 12 128.25 -16.82 -26.68
CA LEU A 12 128.83 -18.17 -26.70
C LEU A 12 129.18 -18.63 -28.12
N SER A 13 128.30 -18.38 -29.10
CA SER A 13 128.58 -18.70 -30.51
C SER A 13 129.79 -17.93 -31.04
N SER A 14 130.00 -16.69 -30.59
CA SER A 14 131.15 -15.86 -30.95
C SER A 14 132.44 -16.39 -30.32
N ILE A 15 132.37 -16.88 -29.07
CA ILE A 15 133.48 -17.58 -28.42
C ILE A 15 133.84 -18.86 -29.19
N ILE A 16 132.85 -19.68 -29.56
CA ILE A 16 133.06 -20.92 -30.33
C ILE A 16 133.74 -20.62 -31.66
N SER A 17 133.19 -19.69 -32.45
CA SER A 17 133.72 -19.34 -33.78
C SER A 17 135.17 -18.84 -33.71
N SER A 18 135.43 -17.89 -32.80
CA SER A 18 136.78 -17.36 -32.63
C SER A 18 137.75 -18.43 -32.10
N ALA A 19 137.35 -19.25 -31.13
CA ALA A 19 138.20 -20.31 -30.56
C ALA A 19 138.59 -21.38 -31.59
N MET A 20 137.67 -21.74 -32.48
CA MET A 20 137.98 -22.63 -33.60
C MET A 20 138.98 -22.00 -34.59
N ALA A 21 138.86 -20.70 -34.86
CA ALA A 21 139.78 -19.99 -35.76
C ALA A 21 141.23 -19.95 -35.21
N ASP A 22 141.38 -19.85 -33.89
CA ASP A 22 142.70 -19.81 -33.22
C ASP A 22 143.24 -21.20 -32.84
N GLY A 23 142.51 -22.28 -33.16
CA GLY A 23 142.90 -23.66 -32.81
C GLY A 23 142.69 -24.04 -31.33
N ASP A 24 141.99 -23.23 -30.53
CA ASP A 24 141.62 -23.53 -29.14
C ASP A 24 140.34 -24.37 -29.10
N PHE A 25 140.46 -25.62 -29.56
CA PHE A 25 139.32 -26.55 -29.68
C PHE A 25 138.67 -26.86 -28.33
N GLU A 26 139.44 -26.80 -27.24
CA GLU A 26 138.92 -27.07 -25.90
C GLU A 26 138.02 -25.93 -25.41
N ALA A 27 138.41 -24.66 -25.62
CA ALA A 27 137.52 -23.54 -25.33
C ALA A 27 136.27 -23.54 -26.22
N ALA A 28 136.41 -23.94 -27.50
CA ALA A 28 135.26 -24.11 -28.40
C ALA A 28 134.31 -25.21 -27.90
N ALA A 29 134.83 -26.35 -27.45
CA ALA A 29 134.03 -27.45 -26.90
C ALA A 29 133.32 -27.05 -25.60
N MET A 30 134.01 -26.39 -24.67
CA MET A 30 133.42 -25.90 -23.42
C MET A 30 132.32 -24.85 -23.67
N ALA A 31 132.55 -23.93 -24.60
CA ALA A 31 131.54 -22.95 -25.01
C ALA A 31 130.34 -23.61 -25.70
N GLY A 32 130.55 -24.67 -26.49
CA GLY A 32 129.49 -25.49 -27.08
C GLY A 32 128.63 -26.20 -26.02
N GLN A 33 129.25 -26.83 -25.02
CA GLN A 33 128.54 -27.48 -23.91
C GLN A 33 127.74 -26.47 -23.08
N ALA A 34 128.33 -25.30 -22.79
CA ALA A 34 127.60 -24.21 -22.13
C ALA A 34 126.41 -23.72 -22.99
N GLN A 35 126.59 -23.58 -24.30
CA GLN A 35 125.50 -23.17 -25.20
C GLN A 35 124.35 -24.18 -25.23
N GLU A 36 124.65 -25.49 -25.23
CA GLU A 36 123.63 -26.53 -25.13
C GLU A 36 122.85 -26.47 -23.82
N ALA A 37 123.55 -26.35 -22.68
CA ALA A 37 122.93 -26.22 -21.37
C ALA A 37 122.03 -24.98 -21.28
N LEU A 38 122.44 -23.86 -21.88
CA LEU A 38 121.63 -22.64 -21.96
C LEU A 38 120.35 -22.87 -22.78
N MET A 39 120.44 -23.53 -23.94
CA MET A 39 119.29 -23.81 -24.79
C MET A 39 118.28 -24.73 -24.10
N LEU A 40 118.76 -25.78 -23.43
CA LEU A 40 117.92 -26.69 -22.64
C LEU A 40 117.23 -25.98 -21.48
N THR A 41 117.93 -25.05 -20.80
CA THR A 41 117.36 -24.22 -19.74
C THR A 41 116.22 -23.35 -20.28
N ARG A 42 116.43 -22.68 -21.41
CA ARG A 42 115.39 -21.85 -22.07
C ARG A 42 114.18 -22.66 -22.50
N LEU A 43 114.39 -23.89 -22.99
CA LEU A 43 113.29 -24.78 -23.37
C LEU A 43 112.43 -25.15 -22.15
N GLN A 44 113.05 -25.50 -21.02
CA GLN A 44 112.29 -25.79 -19.79
C GLN A 44 111.59 -24.55 -19.25
N ALA A 45 112.22 -23.37 -19.33
CA ALA A 45 111.58 -22.13 -18.91
C ALA A 45 110.34 -21.83 -19.77
N SER A 46 110.40 -22.08 -21.09
CA SER A 46 109.23 -21.97 -21.96
C SER A 46 108.14 -23.00 -21.62
N ARG A 47 108.51 -24.23 -21.21
CA ARG A 47 107.55 -25.24 -20.76
C ARG A 47 106.88 -24.84 -19.45
N PHE A 48 107.63 -24.25 -18.52
CA PHE A 48 107.08 -23.68 -17.30
C PHE A 48 106.06 -22.57 -17.60
N MET A 49 106.34 -21.67 -18.55
CA MET A 49 105.37 -20.64 -18.94
C MET A 49 104.08 -21.21 -19.53
N ALA A 50 104.19 -22.32 -20.28
CA ALA A 50 103.02 -22.97 -20.87
C ALA A 50 102.21 -23.78 -19.84
N ARG A 51 102.89 -24.40 -18.88
CA ARG A 51 102.30 -25.24 -17.82
C ARG A 51 103.06 -25.01 -16.52
N PRO A 52 102.68 -23.98 -15.75
CA PRO A 52 103.35 -23.66 -14.50
C PRO A 52 103.25 -24.83 -13.54
N SER A 53 104.39 -25.25 -12.99
CA SER A 53 104.41 -26.22 -11.89
C SER A 53 105.72 -26.08 -11.13
N GLN A 54 105.69 -26.36 -9.84
CA GLN A 54 106.88 -26.33 -9.00
C GLN A 54 107.98 -27.23 -9.58
N LYS A 55 107.60 -28.44 -10.02
CA LYS A 55 108.52 -29.40 -10.64
C LYS A 55 109.23 -28.86 -11.90
N LEU A 56 108.53 -28.09 -12.74
CA LEU A 56 109.14 -27.47 -13.91
C LEU A 56 110.03 -26.28 -13.52
N ALA A 57 109.65 -25.49 -12.52
CA ALA A 57 110.49 -24.41 -11.99
C ALA A 57 111.82 -24.96 -11.45
N ASP A 58 111.76 -26.02 -10.64
CA ASP A 58 112.93 -26.70 -10.09
C ASP A 58 113.81 -27.26 -11.22
N SER A 59 113.20 -27.88 -12.25
CA SER A 59 113.94 -28.38 -13.42
C SER A 59 114.67 -27.28 -14.20
N VAL A 60 114.11 -26.06 -14.26
CA VAL A 60 114.79 -24.90 -14.87
C VAL A 60 115.99 -24.49 -14.01
N LYS A 61 115.83 -24.41 -12.70
CA LYS A 61 116.91 -24.05 -11.75
C LYS A 61 118.06 -25.05 -11.79
N GLU A 62 117.76 -26.34 -11.83
CA GLU A 62 118.76 -27.40 -11.97
C GLU A 62 119.56 -27.26 -13.27
N ARG A 63 118.89 -27.02 -14.40
CA ARG A 63 119.57 -26.84 -15.70
C ARG A 63 120.39 -25.55 -15.76
N LEU A 64 119.89 -24.50 -15.14
CA LEU A 64 120.61 -23.24 -14.98
C LEU A 64 121.88 -23.44 -14.14
N ALA A 65 121.83 -24.24 -13.07
CA ALA A 65 123.00 -24.60 -12.28
C ALA A 65 124.02 -25.42 -13.09
N VAL A 66 123.56 -26.35 -13.94
CA VAL A 66 124.43 -27.08 -14.88
C VAL A 66 125.12 -26.12 -15.85
N PHE A 67 124.39 -25.14 -16.39
CA PHE A 67 124.96 -24.10 -17.24
C PHE A 67 126.06 -23.31 -16.51
N VAL A 68 125.79 -22.84 -15.29
CA VAL A 68 126.77 -22.08 -14.50
C VAL A 68 128.02 -22.92 -14.21
N LYS A 69 127.86 -24.22 -13.95
CA LYS A 69 128.97 -25.16 -13.72
C LYS A 69 129.86 -25.33 -14.96
N LEU A 70 129.31 -25.19 -16.17
CA LEU A 70 130.05 -25.27 -17.44
C LEU A 70 130.65 -23.91 -17.85
N ALA A 71 129.93 -22.81 -17.60
CA ALA A 71 130.33 -21.46 -18.01
C ALA A 71 131.47 -20.88 -17.15
N ARG A 72 131.50 -21.14 -15.84
CA ARG A 72 132.54 -20.60 -14.94
C ARG A 72 133.96 -21.11 -15.27
N PRO A 73 134.21 -22.42 -15.48
CA PRO A 73 135.53 -22.89 -15.89
C PRO A 73 135.95 -22.38 -17.27
N LEU A 74 134.99 -22.19 -18.19
CA LEU A 74 135.26 -21.59 -19.50
C LEU A 74 135.82 -20.17 -19.33
N GLU A 75 135.15 -19.31 -18.56
CA GLU A 75 135.62 -17.94 -18.32
C GLU A 75 137.02 -17.90 -17.68
N ALA A 76 137.28 -18.78 -16.71
CA ALA A 76 138.58 -18.87 -16.03
C ALA A 76 139.73 -19.29 -16.97
N ARG A 77 139.44 -20.11 -17.98
CA ARG A 77 140.43 -20.63 -18.95
C ARG A 77 140.73 -19.65 -20.09
N LEU A 78 139.82 -18.74 -20.42
CA LEU A 78 139.96 -17.85 -21.58
C LEU A 78 141.06 -16.81 -21.35
N HIS A 79 142.15 -16.90 -22.11
CA HIS A 79 143.26 -15.94 -22.10
C HIS A 79 143.01 -14.74 -23.03
N ASN A 80 142.27 -14.95 -24.12
CA ASN A 80 141.93 -13.89 -25.06
C ASN A 80 140.98 -12.88 -24.38
N PRO A 81 141.32 -11.57 -24.32
CA PRO A 81 140.54 -10.57 -23.59
C PRO A 81 139.13 -10.37 -24.16
N ALA A 82 138.95 -10.50 -25.47
CA ALA A 82 137.63 -10.38 -26.10
C ALA A 82 136.72 -11.56 -25.73
N ARG A 83 137.24 -12.80 -25.74
CA ARG A 83 136.47 -13.98 -25.32
C ARG A 83 136.15 -13.95 -23.83
N LYS A 84 137.09 -13.51 -23.01
CA LYS A 84 136.88 -13.38 -21.56
C LYS A 84 135.78 -12.37 -21.24
N ARG A 85 135.75 -11.22 -21.94
CA ARG A 85 134.65 -10.25 -21.83
C ARG A 85 133.30 -10.86 -22.20
N LEU A 86 133.22 -11.57 -23.34
CA LEU A 86 131.99 -12.24 -23.77
C LEU A 86 131.53 -13.29 -22.75
N ALA A 87 132.46 -14.07 -22.17
CA ALA A 87 132.13 -15.06 -21.15
C ALA A 87 131.60 -14.41 -19.86
N GLY A 88 132.19 -13.29 -19.43
CA GLY A 88 131.69 -12.51 -18.30
C GLY A 88 130.30 -11.89 -18.57
N GLU A 89 130.06 -11.39 -19.78
CA GLU A 89 128.73 -10.89 -20.22
C GLU A 89 127.68 -12.00 -20.19
N VAL A 90 128.03 -13.20 -20.66
CA VAL A 90 127.18 -14.40 -20.58
C VAL A 90 126.85 -14.75 -19.13
N GLY A 91 127.83 -14.68 -18.21
CA GLY A 91 127.62 -14.86 -16.78
C GLY A 91 126.61 -13.86 -16.20
N ALA A 92 126.83 -12.56 -16.42
CA ALA A 92 125.96 -11.49 -15.92
C ALA A 92 124.52 -11.56 -16.48
N LEU A 93 124.39 -11.84 -17.79
CA LEU A 93 123.08 -12.04 -18.42
C LEU A 93 122.33 -13.23 -17.83
N THR A 94 123.05 -14.28 -17.47
CA THR A 94 122.46 -15.49 -16.92
C THR A 94 122.06 -15.33 -15.46
N GLU A 95 122.84 -14.61 -14.66
CA GLU A 95 122.46 -14.23 -13.29
C GLU A 95 121.20 -13.35 -13.29
N THR A 96 121.15 -12.36 -14.18
CA THR A 96 119.95 -11.53 -14.36
C THR A 96 118.74 -12.36 -14.82
N TYR A 97 118.96 -13.34 -15.69
CA TYR A 97 117.93 -14.29 -16.12
C TYR A 97 117.42 -15.14 -14.94
N ALA A 98 118.31 -15.61 -14.06
CA ALA A 98 117.96 -16.40 -12.89
C ALA A 98 117.00 -15.64 -11.96
N VAL A 99 117.38 -14.42 -11.58
CA VAL A 99 116.58 -13.55 -10.69
C VAL A 99 115.22 -13.24 -11.30
N ALA A 100 115.20 -12.87 -12.58
CA ALA A 100 113.94 -12.62 -13.27
C ALA A 100 113.07 -13.89 -13.33
N PHE A 101 113.67 -15.07 -13.53
CA PHE A 101 112.94 -16.33 -13.61
C PHE A 101 112.28 -16.67 -12.27
N ASP A 102 112.98 -16.46 -11.15
CA ASP A 102 112.41 -16.65 -9.81
C ASP A 102 111.17 -15.78 -9.58
N GLN A 103 111.23 -14.49 -9.96
CA GLN A 103 110.07 -13.59 -9.85
C GLN A 103 108.87 -14.07 -10.68
N VAL A 104 109.12 -14.59 -11.89
CA VAL A 104 108.03 -15.12 -12.73
C VAL A 104 107.50 -16.42 -12.15
N VAL A 105 108.34 -17.29 -11.58
CA VAL A 105 107.88 -18.51 -10.91
C VAL A 105 106.94 -18.17 -9.76
N GLU A 106 107.36 -17.26 -8.88
CA GLU A 106 106.57 -16.82 -7.72
C GLU A 106 105.23 -16.22 -8.15
N ALA A 107 105.24 -15.27 -9.09
CA ALA A 107 104.02 -14.63 -9.57
C ALA A 107 103.09 -15.64 -10.26
N THR A 108 103.63 -16.53 -11.09
CA THR A 108 102.81 -17.47 -11.85
C THR A 108 102.18 -18.53 -10.96
N LEU A 109 102.92 -19.09 -9.99
CA LEU A 109 102.37 -20.06 -9.05
C LEU A 109 101.36 -19.43 -8.09
N THR A 110 101.56 -18.16 -7.71
CA THR A 110 100.59 -17.41 -6.90
C THR A 110 99.28 -17.19 -7.66
N VAL A 111 99.36 -16.79 -8.94
CA VAL A 111 98.18 -16.62 -9.80
C VAL A 111 97.49 -17.96 -10.04
N ASP A 112 98.24 -19.04 -10.29
CA ASP A 112 97.67 -20.39 -10.46
C ASP A 112 96.89 -20.82 -9.22
N LYS A 113 97.48 -20.67 -8.03
CA LYS A 113 96.81 -20.97 -6.76
C LYS A 113 95.55 -20.13 -6.56
N LEU A 114 95.64 -18.83 -6.81
CA LEU A 114 94.51 -17.91 -6.66
C LEU A 114 93.35 -18.29 -7.58
N VAL A 115 93.62 -18.55 -8.86
CA VAL A 115 92.60 -18.81 -9.87
C VAL A 115 92.05 -20.24 -9.77
N ASN A 116 92.92 -21.25 -9.62
CA ASN A 116 92.52 -22.65 -9.75
C ASN A 116 92.11 -23.31 -8.42
N GLU A 117 92.49 -22.74 -7.27
CA GLU A 117 92.02 -23.19 -5.96
C GLU A 117 91.02 -22.20 -5.38
N ILE A 118 91.49 -21.01 -4.96
CA ILE A 118 90.70 -20.08 -4.13
C ILE A 118 89.47 -19.57 -4.88
N MET A 119 89.66 -18.96 -6.05
CA MET A 119 88.55 -18.41 -6.84
C MET A 119 87.58 -19.50 -7.32
N ARG A 120 88.07 -20.73 -7.51
CA ARG A 120 87.24 -21.85 -7.93
C ARG A 120 86.31 -22.31 -6.81
N ASP A 121 86.81 -22.37 -5.59
CA ASP A 121 86.01 -22.73 -4.43
C ASP A 121 85.01 -21.60 -4.08
N GLU A 122 85.45 -20.34 -4.11
CA GLU A 122 84.56 -19.19 -3.95
C GLU A 122 83.46 -19.13 -5.03
N ALA A 123 83.78 -19.43 -6.29
CA ALA A 123 82.80 -19.49 -7.37
C ALA A 123 81.75 -20.59 -7.12
N ARG A 124 82.14 -21.72 -6.50
CA ARG A 124 81.19 -22.78 -6.12
C ARG A 124 80.28 -22.34 -4.98
N ASP A 125 80.82 -21.65 -3.99
CA ASP A 125 80.03 -21.14 -2.86
C ASP A 125 79.04 -20.06 -3.30
N ILE A 126 79.47 -19.13 -4.17
CA ILE A 126 78.59 -18.13 -4.78
C ILE A 126 77.49 -18.81 -5.61
N ALA A 127 77.83 -19.83 -6.40
CA ALA A 127 76.85 -20.58 -7.18
C ALA A 127 75.81 -21.28 -6.29
N LYS A 128 76.26 -21.91 -5.20
CA LYS A 128 75.39 -22.56 -4.22
C LYS A 128 74.48 -21.55 -3.52
N LEU A 129 75.02 -20.44 -3.04
CA LEU A 129 74.23 -19.39 -2.39
C LEU A 129 73.20 -18.77 -3.33
N SER A 130 73.55 -18.62 -4.61
CA SER A 130 72.63 -18.14 -5.65
C SER A 130 71.48 -19.12 -5.87
N ASP A 131 71.75 -20.42 -5.88
CA ASP A 131 70.73 -21.47 -6.01
C ASP A 131 69.83 -21.58 -4.77
N ASP A 132 70.41 -21.51 -3.57
CA ASP A 132 69.68 -21.47 -2.30
C ASP A 132 68.78 -20.22 -2.21
N THR A 133 69.29 -19.05 -2.66
CA THR A 133 68.52 -17.81 -2.74
C THR A 133 67.37 -17.95 -3.73
N ARG A 134 67.62 -18.52 -4.91
CA ARG A 134 66.56 -18.76 -5.91
C ARG A 134 65.48 -19.69 -5.35
N THR A 135 65.88 -20.78 -4.70
CA THR A 135 64.97 -21.77 -4.13
C THR A 135 64.11 -21.18 -3.01
N SER A 136 64.72 -20.42 -2.10
CA SER A 136 63.98 -19.73 -1.03
C SER A 136 63.02 -18.66 -1.55
N GLN A 137 63.40 -17.92 -2.60
CA GLN A 137 62.52 -16.95 -3.25
C GLN A 137 61.33 -17.63 -3.95
N LEU A 138 61.56 -18.76 -4.63
CA LEU A 138 60.47 -19.53 -5.24
C LEU A 138 59.51 -20.09 -4.19
N ALA A 139 60.01 -20.61 -3.08
CA ALA A 139 59.17 -21.09 -1.97
C ALA A 139 58.35 -19.94 -1.34
N ALA A 140 58.93 -18.75 -1.18
CA ALA A 140 58.23 -17.57 -0.70
C ALA A 140 57.12 -17.13 -1.66
N LEU A 141 57.38 -17.13 -2.97
CA LEU A 141 56.38 -16.83 -3.99
C LEU A 141 55.20 -17.81 -3.97
N ASP A 142 55.47 -19.11 -3.82
CA ASP A 142 54.41 -20.12 -3.72
C ASP A 142 53.55 -19.95 -2.46
N SER A 143 54.16 -19.62 -1.31
CA SER A 143 53.42 -19.30 -0.08
C SER A 143 52.54 -18.07 -0.27
N ILE A 144 53.09 -16.98 -0.82
CA ILE A 144 52.32 -15.75 -1.08
C ILE A 144 51.15 -16.02 -2.02
N LYS A 145 51.36 -16.82 -3.07
CA LYS A 145 50.31 -17.20 -4.01
C LYS A 145 49.22 -18.02 -3.32
N HIS A 146 49.59 -19.01 -2.52
CA HIS A 146 48.65 -19.83 -1.76
C HIS A 146 47.81 -18.99 -0.79
N ASP A 147 48.45 -18.11 -0.02
CA ASP A 147 47.79 -17.24 0.96
C ASP A 147 46.86 -16.23 0.29
N THR A 148 47.27 -15.68 -0.86
CA THR A 148 46.44 -14.77 -1.66
C THR A 148 45.21 -15.48 -2.20
N VAL A 149 45.37 -16.66 -2.79
CA VAL A 149 44.24 -17.45 -3.33
C VAL A 149 43.30 -17.89 -2.22
N SER A 150 43.83 -18.34 -1.08
CA SER A 150 43.03 -18.72 0.10
C SER A 150 42.22 -17.54 0.65
N SER A 151 42.84 -16.36 0.75
CA SER A 151 42.17 -15.14 1.18
C SER A 151 41.08 -14.69 0.20
N MET A 152 41.34 -14.76 -1.11
CA MET A 152 40.34 -14.47 -2.15
C MET A 152 39.16 -15.42 -2.09
N ASN A 153 39.41 -16.73 -1.95
CA ASN A 153 38.35 -17.73 -1.84
C ASN A 153 37.52 -17.53 -0.56
N SER A 154 38.17 -17.19 0.56
CA SER A 154 37.47 -16.87 1.81
C SER A 154 36.58 -15.64 1.66
N ALA A 155 37.09 -14.56 1.03
CA ALA A 155 36.32 -13.36 0.75
C ALA A 155 35.14 -13.62 -0.20
N LEU A 156 35.34 -14.40 -1.27
CA LEU A 156 34.28 -14.81 -2.19
C LEU A 156 33.21 -15.67 -1.47
N SER A 157 33.63 -16.63 -0.64
CA SER A 157 32.70 -17.49 0.10
C SER A 157 31.85 -16.68 1.09
N LEU A 158 32.45 -15.69 1.77
CA LEU A 158 31.72 -14.77 2.64
C LEU A 158 30.74 -13.91 1.85
N ALA A 159 31.16 -13.32 0.73
CA ALA A 159 30.30 -12.51 -0.14
C ALA A 159 29.10 -13.30 -0.68
N VAL A 160 29.33 -14.54 -1.15
CA VAL A 160 28.26 -15.44 -1.60
C VAL A 160 27.33 -15.79 -0.45
N THR A 161 27.86 -16.12 0.73
CA THR A 161 27.04 -16.47 1.91
C THR A 161 26.15 -15.31 2.33
N LEU A 162 26.69 -14.09 2.38
CA LEU A 162 25.92 -12.88 2.69
C LEU A 162 24.87 -12.59 1.61
N SER A 163 25.21 -12.78 0.33
CA SER A 163 24.28 -12.55 -0.79
C SER A 163 23.11 -13.54 -0.76
N VAL A 164 23.40 -14.82 -0.53
CA VAL A 164 22.38 -15.87 -0.37
C VAL A 164 21.53 -15.60 0.87
N GLY A 165 22.16 -15.23 1.99
CA GLY A 165 21.45 -14.86 3.22
C GLY A 165 20.49 -13.69 3.01
N ALA A 166 20.95 -12.62 2.38
CA ALA A 166 20.12 -11.46 2.05
C ALA A 166 18.98 -11.83 1.10
N PHE A 167 19.23 -12.69 0.11
CA PHE A 167 18.20 -13.16 -0.82
C PHE A 167 17.11 -13.98 -0.11
N VAL A 168 17.51 -14.91 0.77
CA VAL A 168 16.57 -15.73 1.56
C VAL A 168 15.73 -14.85 2.50
N VAL A 169 16.36 -13.89 3.19
CA VAL A 169 15.64 -12.91 4.02
C VAL A 169 14.67 -12.08 3.17
N GLY A 170 15.08 -11.64 1.98
CA GLY A 170 14.23 -10.93 1.04
C GLY A 170 13.00 -11.75 0.61
N LEU A 171 13.18 -13.04 0.28
CA LEU A 171 12.07 -13.94 -0.04
C LEU A 171 11.16 -14.20 1.16
N ALA A 172 11.72 -14.37 2.36
CA ALA A 172 10.94 -14.54 3.58
C ALA A 172 10.09 -13.31 3.89
N LEU A 173 10.68 -12.11 3.82
CA LEU A 173 9.96 -10.84 4.00
C LEU A 173 8.90 -10.63 2.92
N ALA A 174 9.20 -10.92 1.65
CA ALA A 174 8.23 -10.84 0.56
C ALA A 174 7.05 -11.81 0.78
N GLY A 175 7.32 -13.04 1.21
CA GLY A 175 6.30 -14.02 1.56
C GLY A 175 5.43 -13.59 2.73
N LEU A 176 6.04 -13.03 3.79
CA LEU A 176 5.33 -12.48 4.94
C LEU A 176 4.42 -11.32 4.53
N ILE A 177 4.93 -10.32 3.81
CA ILE A 177 4.15 -9.16 3.33
C ILE A 177 3.01 -9.60 2.42
N ALA A 178 3.27 -10.54 1.50
CA ALA A 178 2.24 -11.07 0.61
C ALA A 178 1.11 -11.76 1.39
N GLY A 179 1.44 -12.48 2.46
CA GLY A 179 0.47 -13.16 3.32
C GLY A 179 -0.27 -12.23 4.30
N SER A 180 0.43 -11.29 4.93
CA SER A 180 -0.11 -10.45 6.00
C SER A 180 -0.81 -9.19 5.50
N ILE A 181 -0.40 -8.65 4.33
CA ILE A 181 -0.93 -7.37 3.82
C ILE A 181 -1.62 -7.56 2.48
N VAL A 182 -0.89 -8.06 1.46
CA VAL A 182 -1.38 -8.02 0.07
C VAL A 182 -2.66 -8.86 -0.08
N LYS A 183 -2.64 -10.12 0.36
CA LYS A 183 -3.81 -11.01 0.24
C LYS A 183 -5.04 -10.48 0.98
N PRO A 184 -4.97 -10.08 2.28
CA PRO A 184 -6.10 -9.48 2.98
C PRO A 184 -6.65 -8.22 2.32
N VAL A 185 -5.77 -7.31 1.86
CA VAL A 185 -6.20 -6.05 1.21
C VAL A 185 -6.96 -6.33 -0.10
N VAL A 186 -6.44 -7.24 -0.94
CA VAL A 186 -7.13 -7.63 -2.18
C VAL A 186 -8.48 -8.28 -1.87
N SER A 187 -8.54 -9.19 -0.91
CA SER A 187 -9.78 -9.86 -0.50
C SER A 187 -10.81 -8.88 0.08
N MET A 188 -10.37 -7.89 0.85
CA MET A 188 -11.22 -6.79 1.34
C MET A 188 -11.76 -5.94 0.19
N THR A 189 -10.93 -5.64 -0.80
CA THR A 189 -11.35 -4.87 -1.99
C THR A 189 -12.42 -5.63 -2.78
N GLU A 190 -12.22 -6.91 -3.05
CA GLU A 190 -13.22 -7.76 -3.72
C GLU A 190 -14.52 -7.83 -2.94
N THR A 191 -14.44 -7.99 -1.62
CA THR A 191 -15.62 -8.05 -0.74
C THR A 191 -16.39 -6.73 -0.76
N MET A 192 -15.69 -5.60 -0.72
CA MET A 192 -16.31 -4.28 -0.80
C MET A 192 -16.97 -4.04 -2.16
N THR A 193 -16.35 -4.49 -3.27
CA THR A 193 -16.97 -4.43 -4.60
C THR A 193 -18.27 -5.23 -4.66
N ARG A 194 -18.30 -6.43 -4.08
CA ARG A 194 -19.52 -7.26 -4.02
C ARG A 194 -20.61 -6.62 -3.17
N LEU A 195 -20.23 -6.06 -2.01
CA LEU A 195 -21.17 -5.37 -1.12
C LEU A 195 -21.78 -4.13 -1.79
N ALA A 196 -20.96 -3.36 -2.51
CA ALA A 196 -21.42 -2.23 -3.32
C ALA A 196 -22.34 -2.67 -4.48
N GLY A 197 -22.13 -3.88 -5.01
CA GLY A 197 -23.01 -4.53 -5.98
C GLY A 197 -24.33 -5.05 -5.39
N GLY A 198 -24.56 -4.91 -4.09
CA GLY A 198 -25.79 -5.32 -3.40
C GLY A 198 -25.76 -6.73 -2.81
N ASP A 199 -24.66 -7.48 -2.94
CA ASP A 199 -24.51 -8.79 -2.34
C ASP A 199 -24.17 -8.67 -0.85
N LYS A 200 -25.21 -8.70 -0.01
CA LYS A 200 -25.11 -8.62 1.45
C LYS A 200 -24.85 -9.99 2.11
N SER A 201 -24.69 -11.06 1.34
CA SER A 201 -24.41 -12.41 1.88
C SER A 201 -22.92 -12.66 2.13
N VAL A 202 -22.05 -11.80 1.59
CA VAL A 202 -20.58 -11.94 1.66
C VAL A 202 -20.04 -11.91 3.09
N THR A 203 -19.15 -12.83 3.43
CA THR A 203 -18.41 -12.81 4.70
C THR A 203 -17.24 -11.86 4.58
N ILE A 204 -17.06 -10.97 5.57
CA ILE A 204 -15.94 -10.03 5.58
C ILE A 204 -14.67 -10.79 5.99
N PRO A 205 -13.61 -10.82 5.14
CA PRO A 205 -12.37 -11.53 5.47
C PRO A 205 -11.58 -10.76 6.55
N ALA A 206 -10.62 -11.44 7.18
CA ALA A 206 -9.63 -10.83 8.09
C ALA A 206 -10.18 -10.12 9.34
N THR A 207 -11.43 -10.36 9.75
CA THR A 207 -12.01 -9.76 10.97
C THR A 207 -11.29 -10.14 12.27
N ASP A 208 -10.64 -11.31 12.28
CA ASP A 208 -9.87 -11.83 13.42
C ASP A 208 -8.45 -11.25 13.50
N ASN A 209 -8.01 -10.49 12.50
CA ASN A 209 -6.70 -9.86 12.52
C ASN A 209 -6.66 -8.76 13.61
N LYS A 210 -5.51 -8.67 14.29
CA LYS A 210 -5.27 -7.70 15.38
C LYS A 210 -4.54 -6.43 14.93
N ASP A 211 -4.32 -6.29 13.63
CA ASP A 211 -3.68 -5.16 12.98
C ASP A 211 -4.73 -4.18 12.40
N GLU A 212 -4.23 -3.16 11.71
CA GLU A 212 -5.02 -2.14 11.03
C GLU A 212 -5.93 -2.74 9.95
N ILE A 213 -5.53 -3.85 9.33
CA ILE A 213 -6.36 -4.55 8.34
C ILE A 213 -7.59 -5.17 9.02
N GLY A 214 -7.40 -5.75 10.20
CA GLY A 214 -8.52 -6.26 11.00
C GLY A 214 -9.47 -5.16 11.48
N GLU A 215 -8.94 -3.97 11.80
CA GLU A 215 -9.79 -2.82 12.17
C GLU A 215 -10.63 -2.33 10.99
N MET A 216 -10.05 -2.28 9.79
CA MET A 216 -10.81 -2.02 8.56
C MET A 216 -11.87 -3.10 8.32
N ALA A 217 -11.53 -4.38 8.47
CA ALA A 217 -12.48 -5.48 8.29
C ALA A 217 -13.69 -5.37 9.23
N ARG A 218 -13.46 -5.09 10.52
CA ARG A 218 -14.55 -4.85 11.48
C ARG A 218 -15.41 -3.64 11.14
N SER A 219 -14.79 -2.58 10.61
CA SER A 219 -15.54 -1.40 10.15
C SER A 219 -16.44 -1.71 8.95
N VAL A 220 -15.94 -2.51 7.99
CA VAL A 220 -16.74 -2.97 6.84
C VAL A 220 -17.86 -3.92 7.29
N GLN A 221 -17.63 -4.74 8.33
CA GLN A 221 -18.68 -5.58 8.92
C GLN A 221 -19.83 -4.73 9.50
N ILE A 222 -19.52 -3.66 10.24
CA ILE A 222 -20.53 -2.71 10.74
C ILE A 222 -21.29 -2.06 9.58
N PHE A 223 -20.59 -1.69 8.50
CA PHE A 223 -21.21 -1.12 7.30
C PHE A 223 -22.19 -2.10 6.63
N LYS A 224 -21.79 -3.38 6.48
CA LYS A 224 -22.66 -4.45 5.98
C LYS A 224 -23.91 -4.62 6.83
N GLU A 225 -23.75 -4.65 8.15
CA GLU A 225 -24.87 -4.75 9.10
C GLU A 225 -25.81 -3.54 8.99
N GLY A 226 -25.26 -2.34 8.84
CA GLY A 226 -26.02 -1.12 8.58
C GLY A 226 -26.84 -1.19 7.29
N LEU A 227 -26.29 -1.73 6.20
CA LEU A 227 -27.01 -1.92 4.93
C LEU A 227 -28.16 -2.92 5.06
N ILE A 228 -27.95 -4.03 5.78
CA ILE A 228 -29.01 -5.04 6.04
C ILE A 228 -30.11 -4.42 6.88
N GLN A 229 -29.74 -3.66 7.92
CA GLN A 229 -30.70 -3.00 8.80
C GLN A 229 -31.50 -1.93 8.07
N ALA A 230 -30.87 -1.13 7.21
CA ALA A 230 -31.54 -0.11 6.40
C ALA A 230 -32.58 -0.74 5.46
N GLU A 231 -32.24 -1.85 4.80
CA GLU A 231 -33.19 -2.60 3.95
C GLU A 231 -34.36 -3.16 4.76
N ARG A 232 -34.10 -3.72 5.96
CA ARG A 232 -35.16 -4.19 6.86
C ARG A 232 -36.11 -3.06 7.25
N LEU A 233 -35.57 -1.90 7.63
CA LEU A 233 -36.35 -0.73 7.97
C LEU A 233 -37.14 -0.18 6.78
N GLU A 234 -36.58 -0.21 5.58
CA GLU A 234 -37.29 0.20 4.36
C GLU A 234 -38.46 -0.74 4.05
N GLN A 235 -38.27 -2.06 4.21
CA GLN A 235 -39.36 -3.03 4.08
C GLN A 235 -40.46 -2.82 5.12
N GLU A 236 -40.09 -2.56 6.38
CA GLU A 236 -41.04 -2.25 7.46
C GLU A 236 -41.80 -0.94 7.18
N ALA A 237 -41.11 0.10 6.71
CA ALA A 237 -41.73 1.38 6.36
C ALA A 237 -42.69 1.24 5.17
N ARG A 238 -42.34 0.48 4.14
CA ARG A 238 -43.24 0.17 3.01
C ARG A 238 -44.48 -0.57 3.48
N ALA A 239 -44.31 -1.58 4.34
CA ALA A 239 -45.45 -2.33 4.89
C ALA A 239 -46.37 -1.45 5.76
N GLU A 240 -45.83 -0.52 6.54
CA GLU A 240 -46.64 0.41 7.32
C GLU A 240 -47.34 1.45 6.44
N GLN A 241 -46.66 1.96 5.40
CA GLN A 241 -47.29 2.85 4.43
C GLN A 241 -48.44 2.18 3.68
N GLU A 242 -48.30 0.92 3.28
CA GLU A 242 -49.38 0.13 2.68
C GLU A 242 -50.57 -0.03 3.65
N ARG A 243 -50.30 -0.26 4.94
CA ARG A 243 -51.35 -0.31 5.98
C ARG A 243 -52.06 1.03 6.16
N GLU A 244 -51.33 2.14 6.17
CA GLU A 244 -51.90 3.48 6.28
C GLU A 244 -52.75 3.84 5.06
N VAL A 245 -52.30 3.51 3.84
CA VAL A 245 -53.12 3.68 2.62
C VAL A 245 -54.40 2.84 2.69
N ALA A 246 -54.31 1.58 3.16
CA ALA A 246 -55.48 0.72 3.35
C ALA A 246 -56.45 1.29 4.40
N ARG A 247 -55.93 1.83 5.51
CA ARG A 247 -56.72 2.52 6.54
C ARG A 247 -57.38 3.78 5.98
N GLY A 248 -56.66 4.59 5.20
CA GLY A 248 -57.17 5.78 4.52
C GLY A 248 -58.35 5.46 3.61
N ARG A 249 -58.21 4.47 2.73
CA ARG A 249 -59.30 3.99 1.86
C ARG A 249 -60.52 3.52 2.67
N LYS A 250 -60.30 2.82 3.78
CA LYS A 250 -61.40 2.37 4.66
C LYS A 250 -62.14 3.56 5.30
N ARG A 251 -61.43 4.61 5.72
CA ARG A 251 -62.05 5.85 6.26
C ARG A 251 -62.83 6.62 5.19
N GLU A 252 -62.31 6.67 3.96
CA GLU A 252 -62.98 7.33 2.84
C GLU A 252 -64.31 6.63 2.49
N LEU A 253 -64.31 5.29 2.42
CA LEU A 253 -65.53 4.50 2.24
C LEU A 253 -66.56 4.75 3.36
N LEU A 254 -66.13 4.75 4.62
CA LEU A 254 -67.02 5.02 5.76
C LEU A 254 -67.60 6.44 5.72
N THR A 255 -66.81 7.44 5.31
CA THR A 255 -67.27 8.82 5.17
C THR A 255 -68.28 8.96 4.03
N ALA A 256 -68.07 8.26 2.91
CA ALA A 256 -69.00 8.25 1.78
C ALA A 256 -70.35 7.61 2.17
N ASP A 257 -70.34 6.50 2.90
CA ASP A 257 -71.55 5.87 3.43
C ASP A 257 -72.29 6.78 4.41
N PHE A 258 -71.54 7.51 5.25
CA PHE A 258 -72.10 8.49 6.18
C PHE A 258 -72.75 9.67 5.46
N ASP A 259 -72.15 10.21 4.38
CA ASP A 259 -72.75 11.28 3.57
C ASP A 259 -74.07 10.84 2.92
N VAL A 260 -74.10 9.61 2.36
CA VAL A 260 -75.32 9.02 1.79
C VAL A 260 -76.40 8.86 2.86
N MET A 261 -76.03 8.43 4.07
CA MET A 261 -76.95 8.28 5.20
C MET A 261 -77.52 9.65 5.62
N ILE A 262 -76.67 10.66 5.80
CA ILE A 262 -77.09 12.02 6.18
C ILE A 262 -78.02 12.63 5.14
N ARG A 263 -77.71 12.50 3.84
CA ARG A 263 -78.60 12.98 2.76
C ARG A 263 -79.99 12.35 2.85
N ARG A 264 -80.06 11.06 3.18
CA ARG A 264 -81.33 10.35 3.39
C ARG A 264 -82.10 10.86 4.61
N VAL A 265 -81.40 11.11 5.73
CA VAL A 265 -82.01 11.67 6.95
C VAL A 265 -82.52 13.08 6.69
N ILE A 266 -81.73 13.96 6.07
CA ILE A 266 -82.14 15.33 5.73
C ILE A 266 -83.36 15.34 4.82
N ALA A 267 -83.39 14.52 3.76
CA ALA A 267 -84.55 14.40 2.89
C ALA A 267 -85.82 13.92 3.64
N LYS A 268 -85.65 13.02 4.62
CA LYS A 268 -86.76 12.56 5.47
C LYS A 268 -87.26 13.65 6.41
N VAL A 269 -86.35 14.45 6.99
CA VAL A 269 -86.71 15.60 7.83
C VAL A 269 -87.43 16.67 7.01
N ASP A 270 -86.93 17.01 5.82
CA ASP A 270 -87.52 18.02 4.93
C ASP A 270 -88.95 17.66 4.53
N SER A 271 -89.18 16.42 4.10
CA SER A 271 -90.53 15.91 3.81
C SER A 271 -91.46 15.94 5.04
N THR A 272 -90.91 15.71 6.25
CA THR A 272 -91.69 15.77 7.49
C THR A 272 -92.06 17.22 7.84
N VAL A 273 -91.14 18.17 7.63
CA VAL A 273 -91.39 19.61 7.82
C VAL A 273 -92.47 20.12 6.85
N GLN A 274 -92.42 19.72 5.58
CA GLN A 274 -93.47 20.04 4.60
C GLN A 274 -94.84 19.49 5.02
N ASN A 275 -94.90 18.23 5.50
CA ASN A 275 -96.15 17.66 5.99
C ASN A 275 -96.73 18.42 7.20
N VAL A 276 -95.87 18.84 8.14
CA VAL A 276 -96.28 19.66 9.30
C VAL A 276 -96.78 21.03 8.82
N HIS A 277 -96.08 21.67 7.87
CA HIS A 277 -96.50 22.95 7.30
C HIS A 277 -97.89 22.86 6.66
N THR A 278 -98.10 21.89 5.76
CA THR A 278 -99.41 21.65 5.12
C THR A 278 -100.51 21.40 6.16
N THR A 279 -100.24 20.57 7.16
CA THR A 279 -101.21 20.25 8.23
C THR A 279 -101.58 21.51 9.03
N SER A 280 -100.60 22.35 9.35
CA SER A 280 -100.82 23.60 10.08
C SER A 280 -101.67 24.59 9.27
N THR A 281 -101.41 24.71 7.96
CA THR A 281 -102.21 25.55 7.06
C THR A 281 -103.66 25.07 6.94
N SER A 282 -103.87 23.74 6.84
CA SER A 282 -105.22 23.16 6.88
C SER A 282 -105.93 23.40 8.21
N LEU A 283 -105.22 23.30 9.33
CA LEU A 283 -105.77 23.58 10.66
C LEU A 283 -106.18 25.06 10.80
N HIS A 284 -105.37 25.98 10.27
CA HIS A 284 -105.71 27.41 10.25
C HIS A 284 -106.97 27.69 9.43
N ALA A 285 -107.10 27.10 8.24
CA ALA A 285 -108.30 27.21 7.42
C ALA A 285 -109.55 26.63 8.12
N ALA A 286 -109.42 25.49 8.81
CA ALA A 286 -110.50 24.88 9.58
C ALA A 286 -110.93 25.76 10.77
N ALA A 287 -109.98 26.39 11.46
CA ALA A 287 -110.26 27.32 12.55
C ALA A 287 -111.00 28.58 12.04
N GLU A 288 -110.58 29.15 10.91
CA GLU A 288 -111.30 30.26 10.27
C GLU A 288 -112.73 29.90 9.89
N GLN A 289 -112.93 28.73 9.28
CA GLN A 289 -114.27 28.27 8.90
C GLN A 289 -115.17 28.08 10.14
N THR A 290 -114.63 27.50 11.21
CA THR A 290 -115.33 27.32 12.49
C THR A 290 -115.72 28.68 13.09
N SER A 291 -114.85 29.68 13.01
CA SER A 291 -115.14 31.05 13.45
C SER A 291 -116.29 31.67 12.66
N ARG A 292 -116.28 31.56 11.33
CA ARG A 292 -117.37 32.07 10.47
C ARG A 292 -118.71 31.37 10.76
N GLN A 293 -118.71 30.05 10.94
CA GLN A 293 -119.92 29.31 11.31
C GLN A 293 -120.44 29.73 12.69
N SER A 294 -119.55 29.94 13.66
CA SER A 294 -119.94 30.39 15.00
C SER A 294 -120.59 31.78 14.95
N ALA A 295 -120.09 32.70 14.13
CA ALA A 295 -120.70 34.01 13.91
C ALA A 295 -122.09 33.90 13.24
N ALA A 296 -122.25 33.00 12.27
CA ALA A 296 -123.55 32.74 11.64
C ALA A 296 -124.58 32.17 12.63
N VAL A 297 -124.15 31.24 13.51
CA VAL A 297 -125.00 30.69 14.57
C VAL A 297 -125.40 31.77 15.58
N ALA A 298 -124.48 32.66 15.96
CA ALA A 298 -124.80 33.78 16.85
C ALA A 298 -125.85 34.71 16.24
N ALA A 299 -125.71 35.07 14.96
CA ALA A 299 -126.70 35.89 14.25
C ALA A 299 -128.08 35.22 14.17
N ALA A 300 -128.13 33.92 13.87
CA ALA A 300 -129.38 33.16 13.86
C ALA A 300 -130.02 33.07 15.25
N ALA A 301 -129.22 32.98 16.32
CA ALA A 301 -129.71 32.98 17.69
C ALA A 301 -130.28 34.36 18.10
N GLU A 302 -129.65 35.46 17.69
CA GLU A 302 -130.18 36.83 17.89
C GLU A 302 -131.52 37.03 17.17
N GLU A 303 -131.63 36.55 15.92
CA GLU A 303 -132.87 36.60 15.14
C GLU A 303 -133.99 35.76 15.78
N ALA A 304 -133.67 34.54 16.24
CA ALA A 304 -134.62 33.70 16.96
C ALA A 304 -135.11 34.36 18.27
N SER A 305 -134.22 35.02 19.01
CA SER A 305 -134.58 35.76 20.22
C SER A 305 -135.53 36.93 19.92
N SER A 306 -135.28 37.67 18.84
CA SER A 306 -136.18 38.74 18.36
C SER A 306 -137.57 38.22 17.99
N ASN A 307 -137.63 37.06 17.33
CA ASN A 307 -138.89 36.42 16.98
C ASN A 307 -139.67 35.96 18.23
N ILE A 308 -138.98 35.41 19.24
CA ILE A 308 -139.60 35.06 20.53
C ILE A 308 -140.17 36.30 21.22
N GLN A 309 -139.45 37.44 21.21
CA GLN A 309 -139.95 38.70 21.78
C GLN A 309 -141.22 39.18 21.06
N THR A 310 -141.24 39.07 19.72
CA THR A 310 -142.40 39.44 18.89
C THR A 310 -143.62 38.58 19.22
N VAL A 311 -143.42 37.26 19.39
CA VAL A 311 -144.48 36.33 19.79
C VAL A 311 -144.99 36.65 21.20
N ALA A 312 -144.10 37.00 22.13
CA ALA A 312 -144.48 37.40 23.48
C ALA A 312 -145.39 38.65 23.48
N SER A 313 -145.04 39.68 22.70
CA SER A 313 -145.87 40.87 22.54
C SER A 313 -147.24 40.57 21.91
N ALA A 314 -147.30 39.69 20.90
CA ALA A 314 -148.57 39.26 20.30
C ALA A 314 -149.46 38.48 21.29
N ALA A 315 -148.85 37.67 22.16
CA ALA A 315 -149.57 36.95 23.22
C ALA A 315 -150.14 37.90 24.29
N GLU A 316 -149.40 38.97 24.67
CA GLU A 316 -149.90 40.03 25.56
C GLU A 316 -151.09 40.79 24.94
N GLU A 317 -151.02 41.14 23.66
CA GLU A 317 -152.10 41.80 22.91
C GLU A 317 -153.37 40.94 22.83
N LEU A 318 -153.22 39.63 22.60
CA LEU A 318 -154.33 38.68 22.62
C LEU A 318 -154.99 38.58 24.00
N GLY A 319 -154.20 38.65 25.08
CA GLY A 319 -154.70 38.68 26.45
C GLY A 319 -155.55 39.92 26.77
N ALA A 320 -155.14 41.09 26.27
CA ALA A 320 -155.90 42.32 26.39
C ALA A 320 -157.24 42.25 25.61
N SER A 321 -157.21 41.72 24.38
CA SER A 321 -158.40 41.55 23.52
C SER A 321 -159.45 40.63 24.16
N THR A 322 -159.01 39.53 24.80
CA THR A 322 -159.94 38.61 25.49
C THR A 322 -160.61 39.27 26.70
N HIS A 323 -159.90 40.11 27.47
CA HIS A 323 -160.48 40.87 28.57
C HIS A 323 -161.54 41.89 28.09
N GLU A 324 -161.27 42.59 26.99
CA GLU A 324 -162.19 43.57 26.39
C GLU A 324 -163.46 42.90 25.84
N ILE A 325 -163.32 41.74 25.18
CA ILE A 325 -164.46 40.93 24.71
C ILE A 325 -165.33 40.49 25.89
N SER A 326 -164.71 40.01 26.99
CA SER A 326 -165.45 39.62 28.20
C SER A 326 -166.28 40.77 28.78
N ARG A 327 -165.71 41.99 28.80
CA ARG A 327 -166.39 43.20 29.29
C ARG A 327 -167.58 43.58 28.40
N ARG A 328 -167.41 43.56 27.08
CA ARG A 328 -168.50 43.82 26.10
C ARG A 328 -169.65 42.81 26.20
N VAL A 329 -169.35 41.53 26.46
CA VAL A 329 -170.37 40.49 26.63
C VAL A 329 -171.21 40.73 27.89
N GLN A 330 -170.59 41.14 29.00
CA GLN A 330 -171.32 41.49 30.23
C GLN A 330 -172.22 42.72 30.04
N ASP A 331 -171.73 43.78 29.40
CA ASP A 331 -172.55 44.97 29.11
C ASP A 331 -173.74 44.66 28.21
N THR A 332 -173.54 43.83 27.19
CA THR A 332 -174.61 43.40 26.28
C THR A 332 -175.70 42.63 27.04
N THR A 333 -175.30 41.77 27.98
CA THR A 333 -176.23 41.01 28.80
C THR A 333 -177.04 41.91 29.73
N ARG A 334 -176.40 42.94 30.34
CA ARG A 334 -177.08 43.94 31.18
C ARG A 334 -178.09 44.78 30.40
N ILE A 335 -177.71 45.29 29.23
CA ILE A 335 -178.60 46.07 28.36
C ILE A 335 -179.83 45.25 27.93
N THR A 336 -179.63 43.97 27.64
CA THR A 336 -180.73 43.08 27.25
C THR A 336 -181.70 42.85 28.41
N GLN A 337 -181.20 42.78 29.65
CA GLN A 337 -182.03 42.65 30.84
C GLN A 337 -182.84 43.94 31.14
N GLU A 338 -182.21 45.12 31.04
CA GLU A 338 -182.89 46.42 31.18
C GLU A 338 -184.01 46.60 30.13
N ALA A 339 -183.79 46.11 28.91
CA ALA A 339 -184.80 46.17 27.85
C ALA A 339 -186.03 45.28 28.16
N VAL A 340 -185.84 44.13 28.79
CA VAL A 340 -186.95 43.23 29.20
C VAL A 340 -187.76 43.86 30.33
N ASP A 341 -187.10 44.45 31.33
CA ASP A 341 -187.76 45.14 32.45
C ASP A 341 -188.57 46.36 31.96
N GLY A 342 -188.05 47.08 30.96
CA GLY A 342 -188.75 48.19 30.30
C GLY A 342 -190.05 47.78 29.61
N VAL A 343 -190.07 46.59 28.99
CA VAL A 343 -191.29 46.05 28.35
C VAL A 343 -192.35 45.68 29.39
N GLN A 344 -191.99 45.09 30.53
CA GLN A 344 -192.94 44.80 31.62
C GLN A 344 -193.56 46.05 32.23
N THR A 345 -192.78 47.13 32.34
CA THR A 345 -193.28 48.41 32.88
C THR A 345 -194.29 49.06 31.92
N ALA A 346 -194.01 49.02 30.62
CA ALA A 346 -194.90 49.50 29.58
C ALA A 346 -196.23 48.71 29.58
N ASP A 347 -196.18 47.40 29.75
CA ASP A 347 -197.36 46.54 29.83
C ASP A 347 -198.28 46.93 31.01
N SER A 348 -197.71 47.20 32.20
CA SER A 348 -198.49 47.66 33.36
C SER A 348 -199.13 49.04 33.17
N THR A 349 -198.50 49.91 32.36
CA THR A 349 -199.00 51.26 32.08
C THR A 349 -200.17 51.23 31.09
N ILE A 350 -200.13 50.28 30.13
CA ILE A 350 -201.23 49.99 29.20
C ILE A 350 -202.48 49.49 29.96
N GLU A 351 -202.32 48.67 31.00
CA GLU A 351 -203.45 48.25 31.86
C GLU A 351 -204.04 49.41 32.67
N GLY A 352 -203.20 50.29 33.23
CA GLY A 352 -203.64 51.43 34.05
C GLY A 352 -204.45 52.48 33.27
N LEU A 353 -204.06 52.77 32.02
CA LEU A 353 -204.77 53.72 31.15
C LEU A 353 -206.13 53.19 30.67
N SER A 354 -206.25 51.87 30.44
CA SER A 354 -207.51 51.24 30.02
C SER A 354 -208.61 51.41 31.08
N ALA A 355 -208.27 51.26 32.37
CA ALA A 355 -209.21 51.43 33.47
C ALA A 355 -209.70 52.88 33.66
N ALA A 356 -208.90 53.87 33.28
CA ALA A 356 -209.24 55.29 33.43
C ALA A 356 -210.23 55.78 32.37
N ALA A 357 -210.16 55.27 31.14
CA ALA A 357 -211.03 55.69 30.05
C ALA A 357 -212.49 55.22 30.23
N GLN A 358 -212.72 54.12 30.94
CA GLN A 358 -214.04 53.52 31.13
C GLN A 358 -214.86 54.18 32.25
N LYS A 359 -214.26 55.08 33.03
CA LYS A 359 -214.88 55.77 34.18
C LYS A 359 -215.45 57.17 33.86
N ILE A 360 -215.34 57.61 32.60
CA ILE A 360 -215.98 58.85 32.11
C ILE A 360 -216.98 58.50 30.98
N GLY A 361 -217.50 57.27 31.00
CA GLY A 361 -218.76 56.88 30.37
C GLY A 361 -219.88 56.92 31.39
#